data_AF-A0A0C6G2K1-F1
#
_entry.id   AF-A0A0C6G2K1-F1
#
_cell.length_a   1.000
_cell.length_b   1.000
_cell.length_c   1.000
_cell.angle_alpha   90.00
_cell.angle_beta   90.00
_cell.angle_gamma   90.00
#
_symmetry.space_group_name_H-M   'P 1'
#
loop_
_entity.id
_entity.type
_entity.pdbx_description
1 polymer ?
#
loop_
_entity_poly.entity_id
_entity_poly.type
_entity_poly.pdbx_seq_one_letter_code
_entity_poly.pdbx_strand_id
1 'polypeptide(L)'
;MTNISAKIIADSISPESIRLTTLHLRYPRFIHAEFMTHRVFSRNARSSRAVPVETMIREIETDPVVPLFWGKNQKGMQAAEECAEMVPFRYDEVPRDAAWLRARDNAVTVAKAFMKAGYHKQVVNRLLEPFMHIDVLVTATAWDNFFALRDHRDAEPHIAVLAREMKAAFAESRPRNLAPGEWHLPYVDAATREEVVKGAVNADHFRRTLIAVSVARCARISYRPFDGNGSIEAEIARHDALVGAQPMHASPAEHQATPDEYSHTVFGEAGVEFVWENSHEHGNLGGWRQYRKTLPGEDASSALPQVVSPSV
;
A
#
# COMPACT_ATOMS: atom_id res chain seq x y z
N MET A 1 0.29 23.67 0.67
CA MET A 1 -0.03 22.48 1.50
C MET A 1 0.61 21.28 0.83
N THR A 2 1.25 20.40 1.59
CA THR A 2 1.92 19.21 1.05
C THR A 2 0.90 18.09 0.93
N ASN A 3 0.68 17.53 -0.26
CA ASN A 3 -0.28 16.44 -0.49
C ASN A 3 0.27 15.05 -0.11
N ILE A 4 1.21 15.02 0.84
CA ILE A 4 1.73 13.80 1.45
C ILE A 4 0.91 13.56 2.71
N SER A 5 0.32 12.37 2.84
CA SER A 5 -0.52 12.05 3.99
C SER A 5 -0.42 10.57 4.34
N ALA A 6 -0.61 10.27 5.62
CA ALA A 6 -0.76 8.91 6.12
C ALA A 6 -2.01 8.82 7.00
N LYS A 7 -2.89 7.87 6.69
CA LYS A 7 -4.09 7.58 7.48
C LYS A 7 -4.05 6.15 7.96
N ILE A 8 -4.13 5.92 9.27
CA ILE A 8 -4.32 4.58 9.81
C ILE A 8 -5.75 4.12 9.49
N ILE A 9 -5.85 2.97 8.82
CA ILE A 9 -7.11 2.36 8.41
C ILE A 9 -7.55 1.28 9.40
N ALA A 10 -6.58 0.53 9.92
CA ALA A 10 -6.78 -0.41 11.01
C ALA A 10 -5.49 -0.50 11.85
N ASP A 11 -5.67 -0.70 13.15
CA ASP A 11 -4.57 -0.76 14.10
C ASP A 11 -4.93 -1.75 15.20
N SER A 12 -4.08 -2.75 15.39
CA SER A 12 -4.35 -3.87 16.29
C SER A 12 -3.09 -4.30 17.02
N ILE A 13 -3.24 -4.94 18.17
CA ILE A 13 -2.14 -5.45 18.97
C ILE A 13 -2.50 -6.83 19.52
N SER A 14 -1.56 -7.77 19.42
CA SER A 14 -1.71 -9.14 19.91
C SER A 14 -1.49 -9.24 21.43
N PRO A 15 -1.83 -10.37 22.08
CA PRO A 15 -1.52 -10.58 23.50
C PRO A 15 -0.01 -10.48 23.83
N GLU A 16 0.85 -10.78 22.86
CA GLU A 16 2.31 -10.69 22.93
C GLU A 16 2.83 -9.27 22.65
N SER A 17 1.93 -8.28 22.60
CA SER A 17 2.23 -6.88 22.33
C SER A 17 2.81 -6.60 20.93
N ILE A 18 2.55 -7.47 19.95
CA ILE A 18 2.96 -7.26 18.57
C ILE A 18 1.90 -6.43 17.86
N ARG A 19 2.21 -5.17 17.56
CA ARG A 19 1.30 -4.24 16.87
C ARG A 19 1.28 -4.50 15.37
N LEU A 20 0.09 -4.67 14.80
CA LEU A 20 -0.16 -4.75 13.37
C LEU A 20 -0.94 -3.51 12.93
N THR A 21 -0.39 -2.76 11.98
CA THR A 21 -1.01 -1.52 11.52
C THR A 21 -1.15 -1.53 9.99
N THR A 22 -2.31 -1.09 9.51
CA THR A 22 -2.57 -0.84 8.09
C THR A 22 -2.77 0.64 7.86
N LEU A 23 -2.00 1.23 6.94
CA LEU A 23 -2.07 2.64 6.56
C LEU A 23 -2.45 2.80 5.09
N HIS A 24 -3.29 3.81 4.82
CA HIS A 24 -3.46 4.39 3.49
C HIS A 24 -2.57 5.62 3.40
N LEU A 25 -1.58 5.54 2.53
CA LEU A 25 -0.61 6.56 2.24
C LEU A 25 -0.93 7.24 0.91
N ARG A 26 -0.71 8.56 0.84
CA ARG A 26 -0.67 9.33 -0.41
C ARG A 26 0.64 10.09 -0.48
N TYR A 27 1.36 9.98 -1.58
CA TYR A 27 2.66 10.64 -1.76
C TYR A 27 3.08 10.76 -3.24
N PRO A 28 4.10 11.57 -3.60
CA PRO A 28 4.62 11.63 -4.96
C PRO A 28 5.04 10.28 -5.53
N ARG A 29 4.62 9.96 -6.75
CA ARG A 29 4.93 8.67 -7.37
C ARG A 29 6.43 8.42 -7.51
N PHE A 30 7.25 9.46 -7.69
CA PHE A 30 8.69 9.31 -7.89
C PHE A 30 9.43 8.74 -6.66
N ILE A 31 8.92 8.90 -5.43
CA ILE A 31 9.53 8.27 -4.24
C ILE A 31 9.06 6.83 -4.01
N HIS A 32 8.12 6.33 -4.81
CA HIS A 32 7.56 5.00 -4.61
C HIS A 32 8.65 3.91 -4.70
N ALA A 33 9.63 4.05 -5.59
CA ALA A 33 10.74 3.10 -5.70
C ALA A 33 11.55 3.01 -4.38
N GLU A 34 11.78 4.13 -3.70
CA GLU A 34 12.48 4.17 -2.42
C GLU A 34 11.62 3.61 -1.27
N PHE A 35 10.31 3.84 -1.29
CA PHE A 35 9.38 3.18 -0.37
C PHE A 35 9.39 1.65 -0.61
N MET A 36 9.52 1.22 -1.86
CA MET A 36 9.47 -0.20 -2.21
C MET A 36 10.66 -1.02 -1.71
N THR A 37 11.77 -0.39 -1.32
CA THR A 37 12.96 -1.10 -0.78
C THR A 37 12.70 -1.76 0.58
N HIS A 38 11.66 -1.34 1.30
CA HIS A 38 11.25 -1.90 2.58
C HIS A 38 10.44 -3.19 2.35
N ARG A 39 11.15 -4.33 2.35
CA ARG A 39 10.61 -5.64 1.96
C ARG A 39 9.61 -6.24 2.95
N VAL A 40 9.66 -5.81 4.21
CA VAL A 40 8.78 -6.31 5.30
C VAL A 40 7.34 -5.81 5.20
N PHE A 41 7.02 -5.01 4.17
CA PHE A 41 5.71 -4.40 3.96
C PHE A 41 4.84 -5.19 2.98
N SER A 42 3.63 -5.56 3.43
CA SER A 42 2.52 -5.99 2.55
C SER A 42 1.90 -4.76 1.90
N ARG A 43 1.71 -4.75 0.58
CA ARG A 43 1.38 -3.51 -0.15
C ARG A 43 0.38 -3.73 -1.28
N ASN A 44 -0.56 -2.80 -1.41
CA ASN A 44 -1.32 -2.59 -2.63
C ASN A 44 -1.20 -1.13 -3.06
N ALA A 45 -0.81 -0.89 -4.31
CA ALA A 45 -0.65 0.45 -4.85
C ALA A 45 -1.63 0.70 -5.99
N ARG A 46 -2.17 1.91 -6.07
CA ARG A 46 -3.02 2.34 -7.18
C ARG A 46 -2.24 2.27 -8.49
N SER A 47 -2.67 1.37 -9.37
CA SER A 47 -2.01 1.14 -10.66
C SER A 47 -2.40 2.22 -11.67
N SER A 48 -1.40 2.96 -12.18
CA SER A 48 -1.63 3.89 -13.30
C SER A 48 -2.14 3.19 -14.56
N ARG A 49 -1.95 1.88 -14.69
CA ARG A 49 -2.49 1.08 -15.81
C ARG A 49 -3.98 0.82 -15.69
N ALA A 50 -4.53 0.87 -14.48
CA ALA A 50 -5.96 0.63 -14.25
C ALA A 50 -6.79 1.90 -14.54
N VAL A 51 -6.22 3.07 -14.28
CA VAL A 51 -6.94 4.36 -14.33
C VAL A 51 -6.99 4.92 -15.76
N PRO A 52 -8.15 5.40 -16.25
CA PRO A 52 -8.25 6.10 -17.53
C PRO A 52 -7.30 7.30 -17.64
N VAL A 53 -6.79 7.56 -18.85
CA VAL A 53 -5.86 8.68 -19.09
C VAL A 53 -6.49 10.02 -18.73
N GLU A 54 -7.74 10.23 -19.11
CA GLU A 54 -8.47 11.45 -18.80
C GLU A 54 -8.58 11.71 -17.29
N THR A 55 -8.84 10.66 -16.51
CA THR A 55 -8.88 10.76 -15.04
C THR A 55 -7.52 11.18 -14.49
N MET A 56 -6.43 10.58 -14.97
CA MET A 56 -5.08 10.96 -14.53
C MET A 56 -4.72 12.40 -14.90
N ILE A 57 -5.10 12.85 -16.10
CA ILE A 57 -4.91 14.24 -16.54
C ILE A 57 -5.63 15.20 -15.59
N ARG A 58 -6.91 14.94 -15.31
CA ARG A 58 -7.70 15.79 -14.40
C ARG A 58 -7.05 15.87 -13.02
N GLU A 59 -6.61 14.73 -12.47
CA GLU A 59 -5.96 14.70 -11.16
C GLU A 59 -4.70 15.57 -11.10
N ILE A 60 -3.82 15.52 -12.10
CA ILE A 60 -2.59 16.34 -12.10
C ILE A 60 -2.84 17.81 -12.47
N GLU A 61 -3.92 18.11 -13.20
CA GLU A 61 -4.35 19.48 -13.46
C GLU A 61 -4.86 20.13 -12.16
N THR A 62 -5.63 19.38 -11.34
CA THR A 62 -6.19 19.86 -10.07
C THR A 62 -5.21 19.80 -8.89
N ASP A 63 -4.39 18.75 -8.84
CA ASP A 63 -3.59 18.37 -7.69
C ASP A 63 -2.22 17.79 -8.14
N PRO A 64 -1.39 18.60 -8.82
CA PRO A 64 -0.07 18.15 -9.26
C PRO A 64 0.88 17.96 -8.09
N VAL A 65 1.77 16.98 -8.21
CA VAL A 65 3.00 16.99 -7.42
C VAL A 65 3.84 18.20 -7.81
N VAL A 66 4.25 18.98 -6.81
CA VAL A 66 5.32 19.98 -6.92
C VAL A 66 6.40 19.60 -5.89
N PRO A 67 7.69 19.49 -6.29
CA PRO A 67 8.76 19.17 -5.36
C PRO A 67 8.81 20.09 -4.12
N LEU A 68 8.98 19.47 -2.95
CA LEU A 68 9.09 20.15 -1.66
C LEU A 68 10.44 20.84 -1.45
N PHE A 69 11.47 20.34 -2.12
CA PHE A 69 12.84 20.81 -1.98
C PHE A 69 13.53 20.76 -3.33
N TRP A 70 14.11 21.89 -3.73
CA TRP A 70 14.79 22.06 -5.01
C TRP A 70 16.29 22.03 -4.82
N GLY A 71 16.83 20.87 -4.52
CA GLY A 71 18.25 20.71 -4.17
C GLY A 71 19.20 21.24 -5.23
N LYS A 72 20.15 22.08 -4.82
CA LYS A 72 21.26 22.55 -5.65
C LYS A 72 22.20 21.39 -5.98
N ASN A 73 22.65 21.35 -7.22
CA ASN A 73 23.55 20.30 -7.69
C ASN A 73 24.88 20.32 -6.90
N GLN A 74 25.26 19.17 -6.36
CA GLN A 74 26.50 18.97 -5.62
C GLN A 74 26.96 17.51 -5.74
N LYS A 75 28.19 17.20 -5.30
CA LYS A 75 28.69 15.82 -5.29
C LYS A 75 27.90 14.97 -4.28
N GLY A 76 27.59 13.72 -4.65
CA GLY A 76 26.85 12.78 -3.80
C GLY A 76 25.37 12.69 -4.18
N MET A 77 24.59 11.96 -3.36
CA MET A 77 23.16 11.72 -3.60
C MET A 77 22.24 12.74 -2.92
N GLN A 78 22.80 13.61 -2.07
CA GLN A 78 22.06 14.55 -1.22
C GLN A 78 22.36 15.98 -1.64
N ALA A 79 21.39 16.86 -1.42
CA ALA A 79 21.54 18.30 -1.60
C ALA A 79 21.28 19.02 -0.26
N ALA A 80 22.22 19.88 0.14
CA ALA A 80 22.15 20.58 1.42
C ALA A 80 21.51 21.98 1.32
N GLU A 81 21.49 22.57 0.12
CA GLU A 81 21.00 23.92 -0.16
C GLU A 81 19.94 23.88 -1.27
N GLU A 82 18.95 24.78 -1.24
CA GLU A 82 18.02 24.96 -2.36
C GLU A 82 18.64 25.80 -3.50
N CYS A 83 18.31 25.45 -4.73
CA CYS A 83 18.62 26.22 -5.93
C CYS A 83 17.47 27.18 -6.25
N ALA A 84 17.69 28.48 -6.07
CA ALA A 84 16.69 29.52 -6.36
C ALA A 84 16.86 30.16 -7.75
N GLU A 85 17.78 29.65 -8.57
CA GLU A 85 18.03 30.17 -9.91
C GLU A 85 16.79 30.08 -10.79
N MET A 86 16.62 31.07 -11.68
CA MET A 86 15.58 31.04 -12.70
C MET A 86 15.87 29.92 -13.70
N VAL A 87 14.82 29.23 -14.14
CA VAL A 87 14.94 28.13 -15.10
C VAL A 87 14.74 28.68 -16.51
N PRO A 88 15.75 28.58 -17.40
CA PRO A 88 15.58 28.87 -18.81
C PRO A 88 14.58 27.88 -19.42
N PHE A 89 13.48 28.37 -19.96
CA PHE A 89 12.43 27.55 -20.55
C PHE A 89 11.94 28.14 -21.87
N ARG A 90 12.33 27.51 -22.98
CA ARG A 90 12.12 28.01 -24.35
C ARG A 90 12.75 29.39 -24.57
N TYR A 91 11.96 30.46 -24.52
CA TYR A 91 12.39 31.83 -24.78
C TYR A 91 12.29 32.73 -23.54
N ASP A 92 11.88 32.18 -22.40
CA ASP A 92 11.75 32.90 -21.12
C ASP A 92 12.66 32.30 -20.05
N GLU A 93 12.86 33.05 -18.97
CA GLU A 93 13.35 32.54 -17.69
C GLU A 93 12.20 32.61 -16.67
N VAL A 94 11.95 31.52 -15.95
CA VAL A 94 10.84 31.45 -14.98
C VAL A 94 11.25 30.82 -13.67
N PRO A 95 10.52 31.08 -12.56
CA PRO A 95 10.75 30.38 -11.31
C PRO A 95 10.63 28.86 -11.46
N ARG A 96 11.38 28.11 -10.64
CA ARG A 96 11.52 26.64 -10.71
C ARG A 96 10.19 25.87 -10.62
N ASP A 97 9.29 26.33 -9.76
CA ASP A 97 7.94 25.79 -9.59
C ASP A 97 7.06 26.07 -10.81
N ALA A 98 7.14 27.28 -11.37
CA ALA A 98 6.45 27.63 -12.61
C ALA A 98 6.98 26.82 -13.81
N ALA A 99 8.30 26.61 -13.92
CA ALA A 99 8.90 25.75 -14.95
C ALA A 99 8.39 24.30 -14.85
N TRP A 100 8.29 23.77 -13.64
CA TRP A 100 7.77 22.43 -13.38
C TRP A 100 6.31 22.28 -13.81
N LEU A 101 5.46 23.27 -13.49
CA LEU A 101 4.06 23.28 -13.93
C LEU A 101 3.94 23.45 -15.45
N ARG A 102 4.80 24.26 -16.09
CA ARG A 102 4.87 24.33 -17.57
C ARG A 102 5.29 22.98 -18.18
N ALA A 103 6.20 22.25 -17.54
CA ALA A 103 6.58 20.91 -17.97
C ALA A 103 5.41 19.91 -17.86
N ARG A 104 4.65 19.98 -16.76
CA ARG A 104 3.39 19.23 -16.60
C ARG A 104 2.41 19.53 -17.73
N ASP A 105 2.18 20.80 -18.05
CA ASP A 105 1.21 21.21 -19.08
C ASP A 105 1.61 20.71 -20.47
N ASN A 106 2.90 20.71 -20.78
CA ASN A 106 3.41 20.08 -22.00
C ASN A 106 3.18 18.57 -22.00
N ALA A 107 3.47 17.89 -20.88
CA ALA A 107 3.22 16.45 -20.76
C ALA A 107 1.74 16.10 -20.90
N VAL A 108 0.84 16.91 -20.32
CA VAL A 108 -0.61 16.80 -20.49
C VAL A 108 -1.01 16.97 -21.95
N THR A 109 -0.47 17.97 -22.65
CA THR A 109 -0.74 18.21 -24.06
C THR A 109 -0.37 17.00 -24.91
N VAL A 110 0.82 16.44 -24.68
CA VAL A 110 1.28 15.23 -25.37
C VAL A 110 0.41 14.03 -25.00
N ALA A 111 0.10 13.83 -23.72
CA ALA A 111 -0.77 12.73 -23.27
C ALA A 111 -2.18 12.80 -23.90
N LYS A 112 -2.78 13.99 -24.02
CA LYS A 112 -4.05 14.21 -24.73
C LYS A 112 -3.93 13.83 -26.21
N ALA A 113 -2.82 14.15 -26.87
CA ALA A 113 -2.58 13.77 -28.26
C ALA A 113 -2.46 12.24 -28.43
N PHE A 114 -1.70 11.56 -27.58
CA PHE A 114 -1.59 10.09 -27.58
C PHE A 114 -2.93 9.42 -27.29
N MET A 115 -3.69 9.93 -26.32
CA MET A 115 -5.04 9.44 -26.02
C MET A 115 -5.96 9.59 -27.23
N LYS A 116 -5.96 10.75 -27.90
CA LYS A 116 -6.74 10.99 -29.13
C LYS A 116 -6.34 10.08 -30.28
N ALA A 117 -5.06 9.74 -30.38
CA ALA A 117 -4.54 8.80 -31.37
C ALA A 117 -4.85 7.32 -31.05
N GLY A 118 -5.47 7.02 -29.89
CA GLY A 118 -5.89 5.67 -29.51
C GLY A 118 -4.85 4.85 -28.76
N TYR A 119 -3.76 5.46 -28.26
CA TYR A 119 -2.75 4.73 -27.49
C TYR A 119 -3.28 4.33 -26.11
N HIS A 120 -2.90 3.12 -25.68
CA HIS A 120 -3.39 2.54 -24.43
C HIS A 120 -2.82 3.24 -23.19
N LYS A 121 -3.66 3.39 -22.15
CA LYS A 121 -3.35 4.04 -20.86
C LYS A 121 -2.06 3.55 -20.18
N GLN A 122 -1.70 2.27 -20.39
CA GLN A 122 -0.46 1.69 -19.86
C GLN A 122 0.80 2.43 -20.30
N VAL A 123 0.79 3.01 -21.51
CA VAL A 123 1.90 3.78 -22.07
C VAL A 123 1.68 5.26 -21.79
N VAL A 124 0.50 5.79 -22.11
CA VAL A 124 0.22 7.23 -22.05
C VAL A 124 0.38 7.78 -20.63
N ASN A 125 -0.09 7.06 -19.61
CA ASN A 125 0.03 7.53 -18.22
C ASN A 125 1.48 7.63 -17.74
N ARG A 126 2.45 6.99 -18.41
CA ARG A 126 3.89 7.10 -18.06
C ARG A 126 4.44 8.50 -18.29
N LEU A 127 3.93 9.21 -19.29
CA LEU A 127 4.32 10.60 -19.60
C LEU A 127 3.99 11.55 -18.44
N LEU A 128 3.03 11.17 -17.61
CA LEU A 128 2.46 12.01 -16.57
C LEU A 128 2.99 11.66 -15.17
N GLU A 129 3.69 10.51 -15.00
CA GLU A 129 4.14 9.99 -13.70
C GLU A 129 4.95 10.97 -12.84
N PRO A 130 5.82 11.85 -13.38
CA PRO A 130 6.54 12.83 -12.55
C PRO A 130 5.63 13.76 -11.75
N PHE A 131 4.42 14.01 -12.24
CA PHE A 131 3.47 14.97 -11.66
C PHE A 131 2.36 14.30 -10.86
N MET A 132 2.37 12.96 -10.74
CA MET A 132 1.32 12.20 -10.08
C MET A 132 1.61 11.90 -8.62
N HIS A 133 0.58 12.00 -7.79
CA HIS A 133 0.53 11.28 -6.53
C HIS A 133 0.17 9.80 -6.75
N ILE A 134 0.60 8.94 -5.83
CA ILE A 134 0.19 7.55 -5.73
C ILE A 134 -0.51 7.31 -4.38
N ASP A 135 -1.55 6.50 -4.40
CA ASP A 135 -2.24 5.98 -3.22
C ASP A 135 -1.75 4.55 -2.95
N VAL A 136 -1.30 4.28 -1.73
CA VAL A 136 -0.73 2.98 -1.33
C VAL A 136 -1.30 2.52 0.01
N LEU A 137 -1.81 1.30 0.06
CA LEU A 137 -2.18 0.58 1.25
C LEU A 137 -0.97 -0.22 1.69
N VAL A 138 -0.57 -0.08 2.95
CA VAL A 138 0.56 -0.81 3.50
C VAL A 138 0.20 -1.41 4.85
N THR A 139 0.58 -2.66 5.07
CA THR A 139 0.42 -3.37 6.35
C THR A 139 1.74 -3.98 6.79
N ALA A 140 2.08 -3.79 8.06
CA ALA A 140 3.29 -4.38 8.65
C ALA A 140 3.22 -4.39 10.19
N THR A 141 4.09 -5.22 10.78
CA THR A 141 4.38 -5.24 12.23
C THR A 141 5.66 -4.51 12.60
N ALA A 142 6.58 -4.31 11.63
CA ALA A 142 7.90 -3.72 11.87
C ALA A 142 8.07 -2.39 11.12
N TRP A 143 8.08 -1.28 11.87
CA TRP A 143 8.16 0.08 11.34
C TRP A 143 9.43 0.83 11.73
N ASP A 144 10.12 0.39 12.79
CA ASP A 144 11.23 1.13 13.40
C ASP A 144 12.37 1.40 12.42
N ASN A 145 12.77 0.39 11.63
CA ASN A 145 13.82 0.56 10.63
C ASN A 145 13.41 1.53 9.51
N PHE A 146 12.13 1.52 9.10
CA PHE A 146 11.64 2.50 8.14
C PHE A 146 11.74 3.91 8.71
N PHE A 147 11.29 4.11 9.94
CA PHE A 147 11.35 5.41 10.61
C PHE A 147 12.78 5.88 10.87
N ALA A 148 13.68 5.00 11.29
CA ALA A 148 15.08 5.33 11.52
C ALA A 148 15.79 5.78 10.23
N LEU A 149 15.49 5.13 9.10
CA LEU A 149 16.12 5.43 7.81
C LEU A 149 15.48 6.61 7.07
N ARG A 150 14.14 6.76 7.19
CA ARG A 150 13.39 7.71 6.36
C ARG A 150 13.04 9.00 7.08
N ASP A 151 12.81 8.99 8.40
CA ASP A 151 12.73 10.23 9.18
C ASP A 151 14.13 10.66 9.62
N HIS A 152 14.96 10.99 8.63
CA HIS A 152 16.35 11.35 8.79
C HIS A 152 16.70 12.51 7.87
N ARG A 153 17.59 13.41 8.31
CA ARG A 153 17.97 14.62 7.55
C ARG A 153 18.58 14.33 6.17
N ASP A 154 19.19 13.16 6.04
CA ASP A 154 19.92 12.71 4.85
C ASP A 154 19.04 11.86 3.91
N ALA A 155 17.78 11.61 4.30
CA ALA A 155 16.79 10.95 3.48
C ALA A 155 16.23 11.91 2.42
N GLU A 156 15.62 11.35 1.38
CA GLU A 156 14.94 12.14 0.37
C GLU A 156 13.83 13.00 1.04
N PRO A 157 13.74 14.32 0.78
CA PRO A 157 12.87 15.21 1.55
C PRO A 157 11.39 14.80 1.61
N HIS A 158 10.85 14.24 0.52
CA HIS A 158 9.44 13.83 0.46
C HIS A 158 9.21 12.54 1.24
N ILE A 159 10.11 11.55 1.17
CA ILE A 159 9.96 10.33 2.00
C ILE A 159 10.15 10.63 3.49
N ALA A 160 10.96 11.64 3.84
CA ALA A 160 11.09 12.11 5.22
C ALA A 160 9.83 12.81 5.73
N VAL A 161 9.14 13.59 4.89
CA VAL A 161 7.80 14.11 5.24
C VAL A 161 6.81 12.94 5.41
N LEU A 162 6.78 11.97 4.49
CA LEU A 162 5.91 10.80 4.61
C LEU A 162 6.15 10.04 5.92
N ALA A 163 7.41 9.81 6.31
CA ALA A 163 7.74 9.13 7.54
C ALA A 163 7.25 9.89 8.79
N ARG A 164 7.31 11.22 8.78
CA ARG A 164 6.78 12.08 9.86
C ARG A 164 5.26 12.05 9.92
N GLU A 165 4.57 12.14 8.79
CA GLU A 165 3.12 12.00 8.70
C GLU A 165 2.66 10.63 9.23
N MET A 166 3.38 9.57 8.89
CA MET A 166 3.13 8.24 9.44
C MET A 166 3.31 8.23 10.97
N LYS A 167 4.44 8.73 11.50
CA LYS A 167 4.66 8.81 12.96
C LYS A 167 3.55 9.58 13.68
N ALA A 168 3.10 10.70 13.12
CA ALA A 168 1.99 11.48 13.66
C ALA A 168 0.71 10.64 13.74
N ALA A 169 0.34 9.94 12.67
CA ALA A 169 -0.80 9.03 12.67
C ALA A 169 -0.66 7.91 13.71
N PHE A 170 0.53 7.33 13.87
CA PHE A 170 0.82 6.31 14.90
C PHE A 170 0.63 6.83 16.33
N ALA A 171 1.01 8.08 16.60
CA ALA A 171 0.88 8.73 17.90
C ALA A 171 -0.59 9.04 18.27
N GLU A 172 -1.39 9.39 17.26
CA GLU A 172 -2.82 9.66 17.41
C GLU A 172 -3.66 8.38 17.55
N SER A 173 -3.22 7.29 16.93
CA SER A 173 -3.96 6.02 16.96
C SER A 173 -3.81 5.27 18.28
N ARG A 174 -4.84 4.46 18.60
CA ARG A 174 -4.84 3.50 19.70
C ARG A 174 -5.17 2.12 19.14
N PRO A 175 -4.26 1.14 19.22
CA PRO A 175 -4.52 -0.18 18.66
C PRO A 175 -5.62 -0.90 19.43
N ARG A 176 -6.44 -1.67 18.73
CA ARG A 176 -7.38 -2.62 19.34
C ARG A 176 -6.65 -3.88 19.77
N ASN A 177 -6.83 -4.30 21.01
CA ASN A 177 -6.44 -5.63 21.43
C ASN A 177 -7.25 -6.65 20.64
N LEU A 178 -6.56 -7.64 20.07
CA LEU A 178 -7.18 -8.80 19.42
C LEU A 178 -6.63 -10.06 20.07
N ALA A 179 -7.50 -11.02 20.37
CA ALA A 179 -7.14 -12.38 20.75
C ALA A 179 -7.02 -13.27 19.50
N PRO A 180 -6.36 -14.44 19.59
CA PRO A 180 -6.42 -15.45 18.55
C PRO A 180 -7.86 -15.76 18.10
N GLY A 181 -8.08 -15.73 16.79
CA GLY A 181 -9.41 -15.87 16.17
C GLY A 181 -10.13 -14.54 15.91
N GLU A 182 -9.68 -13.42 16.50
CA GLU A 182 -10.14 -12.08 16.17
C GLU A 182 -9.26 -11.42 15.11
N TRP A 183 -9.88 -10.71 14.17
CA TRP A 183 -9.22 -10.31 12.93
C TRP A 183 -8.96 -8.80 12.84
N HIS A 184 -7.74 -8.47 12.43
CA HIS A 184 -7.37 -7.18 11.86
C HIS A 184 -8.00 -7.04 10.48
N LEU A 185 -8.95 -6.11 10.34
CA LEU A 185 -9.79 -5.98 9.15
C LEU A 185 -9.81 -4.53 8.65
N PRO A 186 -8.86 -4.13 7.80
CA PRO A 186 -8.87 -2.81 7.18
C PRO A 186 -10.17 -2.53 6.44
N TYR A 187 -10.65 -1.28 6.52
CA TYR A 187 -11.91 -0.82 5.91
C TYR A 187 -13.18 -1.56 6.40
N VAL A 188 -13.16 -2.18 7.58
CA VAL A 188 -14.36 -2.76 8.21
C VAL A 188 -14.66 -2.01 9.52
N ASP A 189 -15.60 -1.07 9.43
CA ASP A 189 -16.07 -0.27 10.55
C ASP A 189 -17.22 -0.92 11.33
N ALA A 190 -17.74 -0.22 12.34
CA ALA A 190 -18.84 -0.71 13.19
C ALA A 190 -20.13 -0.91 12.38
N ALA A 191 -20.48 0.02 11.49
CA ALA A 191 -21.67 -0.07 10.66
C ALA A 191 -21.64 -1.31 9.74
N THR A 192 -20.48 -1.60 9.14
CA THR A 192 -20.28 -2.82 8.34
C THR A 192 -20.49 -4.07 9.19
N ARG A 193 -19.97 -4.11 10.42
CA ARG A 193 -20.16 -5.25 11.33
C ARG A 193 -21.63 -5.44 11.71
N GLU A 194 -22.34 -4.35 11.97
CA GLU A 194 -23.78 -4.36 12.25
C GLU A 194 -24.64 -4.77 11.04
N GLU A 195 -24.19 -4.48 9.83
CA GLU A 195 -24.86 -4.94 8.61
C GLU A 195 -24.64 -6.44 8.42
N VAL A 196 -23.39 -6.91 8.52
CA VAL A 196 -23.05 -8.32 8.32
C VAL A 196 -23.69 -9.22 9.37
N VAL A 197 -23.79 -8.79 10.64
CA VAL A 197 -24.42 -9.61 11.69
C VAL A 197 -25.90 -9.87 11.41
N LYS A 198 -26.62 -8.96 10.74
CA LYS A 198 -28.05 -9.14 10.39
C LYS A 198 -28.27 -10.28 9.39
N GLY A 199 -27.29 -10.56 8.54
CA GLY A 199 -27.34 -11.63 7.53
C GLY A 199 -26.54 -12.88 7.89
N ALA A 200 -25.77 -12.85 8.98
CA ALA A 200 -24.92 -13.97 9.38
C ALA A 200 -25.74 -15.14 9.94
N VAL A 201 -25.42 -16.35 9.47
CA VAL A 201 -26.12 -17.58 9.88
C VAL A 201 -25.49 -18.19 11.14
N ASN A 202 -24.19 -17.97 11.33
CA ASN A 202 -23.43 -18.40 12.50
C ASN A 202 -22.14 -17.55 12.61
N ALA A 203 -21.35 -17.80 13.66
CA ALA A 203 -20.10 -17.06 13.91
C ALA A 203 -19.05 -17.25 12.81
N ASP A 204 -18.97 -18.44 12.17
CA ASP A 204 -18.03 -18.68 11.07
C ASP A 204 -18.40 -17.88 9.82
N HIS A 205 -19.69 -17.91 9.44
CA HIS A 205 -20.21 -17.12 8.31
C HIS A 205 -19.97 -15.63 8.57
N PHE A 206 -20.27 -15.13 9.78
CA PHE A 206 -19.97 -13.76 10.16
C PHE A 206 -18.49 -13.39 9.94
N ARG A 207 -17.58 -14.20 10.47
CA ARG A 207 -16.12 -13.98 10.35
C ARG A 207 -15.66 -13.99 8.91
N ARG A 208 -16.03 -15.00 8.13
CA ARG A 208 -15.63 -15.15 6.72
C ARG A 208 -16.15 -14.00 5.86
N THR A 209 -17.37 -13.55 6.10
CA THR A 209 -17.95 -12.40 5.39
C THR A 209 -17.19 -11.11 5.69
N LEU A 210 -16.82 -10.86 6.95
CA LEU A 210 -16.02 -9.67 7.30
C LEU A 210 -14.63 -9.69 6.64
N ILE A 211 -13.97 -10.85 6.60
CA ILE A 211 -12.69 -11.01 5.91
C ILE A 211 -12.87 -10.73 4.42
N ALA A 212 -13.86 -11.33 3.77
CA ALA A 212 -14.13 -11.13 2.34
C ALA A 212 -14.38 -9.65 2.02
N VAL A 213 -15.21 -8.96 2.81
CA VAL A 213 -15.48 -7.52 2.68
C VAL A 213 -14.20 -6.70 2.84
N SER A 214 -13.36 -7.02 3.84
CA SER A 214 -12.09 -6.32 4.04
C SER A 214 -11.15 -6.48 2.83
N VAL A 215 -10.95 -7.71 2.35
CA VAL A 215 -10.11 -8.01 1.18
C VAL A 215 -10.59 -7.25 -0.06
N ALA A 216 -11.90 -7.30 -0.31
CA ALA A 216 -12.51 -6.67 -1.46
C ALA A 216 -12.37 -5.15 -1.42
N ARG A 217 -12.50 -4.52 -0.25
CA ARG A 217 -12.26 -3.08 -0.05
C ARG A 217 -10.78 -2.72 -0.16
N CYS A 218 -9.85 -3.53 0.35
CA CYS A 218 -8.41 -3.33 0.12
C CYS A 218 -8.04 -3.34 -1.37
N ALA A 219 -8.68 -4.22 -2.16
CA ALA A 219 -8.47 -4.30 -3.61
C ALA A 219 -8.91 -3.02 -4.36
N ARG A 220 -9.77 -2.18 -3.76
CA ARG A 220 -10.33 -0.99 -4.39
C ARG A 220 -9.43 0.24 -4.33
N ILE A 221 -8.21 0.15 -3.81
CA ILE A 221 -7.27 1.29 -3.80
C ILE A 221 -6.97 1.88 -5.19
N SER A 222 -7.39 1.22 -6.27
CA SER A 222 -7.31 1.78 -7.62
C SER A 222 -8.44 2.73 -8.02
N TYR A 223 -9.59 2.72 -7.34
CA TYR A 223 -10.80 3.46 -7.71
C TYR A 223 -11.32 4.33 -6.57
N ARG A 224 -11.45 5.64 -6.81
CA ARG A 224 -12.09 6.56 -5.86
C ARG A 224 -13.63 6.43 -5.92
N PRO A 225 -14.34 6.53 -4.79
CA PRO A 225 -13.81 6.61 -3.42
C PRO A 225 -13.27 5.23 -2.97
N PHE A 226 -12.10 5.24 -2.33
CA PHE A 226 -11.30 4.03 -2.04
C PHE A 226 -11.90 3.13 -0.95
N ASP A 227 -12.93 3.61 -0.25
CA ASP A 227 -13.68 2.98 0.84
C ASP A 227 -15.09 2.53 0.40
N GLY A 228 -15.36 2.51 -0.91
CA GLY A 228 -16.68 2.89 -1.37
C GLY A 228 -17.88 1.99 -1.01
N ASN A 229 -19.03 2.56 -1.32
CA ASN A 229 -20.42 2.20 -1.00
C ASN A 229 -20.96 0.91 -1.69
N GLY A 230 -20.16 -0.17 -1.73
CA GLY A 230 -20.61 -1.46 -2.29
C GLY A 230 -21.43 -2.23 -1.27
N SER A 231 -22.51 -2.90 -1.71
CA SER A 231 -23.26 -3.81 -0.84
C SER A 231 -22.38 -4.98 -0.41
N ILE A 232 -22.71 -5.60 0.74
CA ILE A 232 -21.96 -6.75 1.26
C ILE A 232 -21.86 -7.86 0.20
N GLU A 233 -22.92 -8.12 -0.55
CA GLU A 233 -22.96 -9.13 -1.61
C GLU A 233 -21.99 -8.80 -2.75
N ALA A 234 -21.91 -7.53 -3.16
CA ALA A 234 -21.00 -7.10 -4.22
C ALA A 234 -19.53 -7.19 -3.78
N GLU A 235 -19.24 -6.94 -2.50
CA GLU A 235 -17.89 -7.10 -1.95
C GLU A 235 -17.51 -8.58 -1.83
N ILE A 236 -18.42 -9.46 -1.40
CA ILE A 236 -18.19 -10.92 -1.41
C ILE A 236 -17.92 -11.41 -2.84
N ALA A 237 -18.74 -11.02 -3.82
CA ALA A 237 -18.55 -11.43 -5.21
C ALA A 237 -17.19 -10.97 -5.76
N ARG A 238 -16.72 -9.78 -5.36
CA ARG A 238 -15.38 -9.29 -5.72
C ARG A 238 -14.29 -10.11 -5.05
N HIS A 239 -14.42 -10.40 -3.76
CA HIS A 239 -13.49 -11.27 -3.04
C HIS A 239 -13.34 -12.61 -3.75
N ASP A 240 -14.46 -13.28 -4.02
CA ASP A 240 -14.49 -14.61 -4.61
C ASP A 240 -13.88 -14.61 -6.02
N ALA A 241 -14.12 -13.56 -6.80
CA ALA A 241 -13.49 -13.39 -8.11
C ALA A 241 -11.95 -13.21 -8.02
N LEU A 242 -11.44 -12.56 -6.97
CA LEU A 242 -10.00 -12.35 -6.78
C LEU A 242 -9.30 -13.64 -6.32
N VAL A 243 -9.84 -14.32 -5.31
CA VAL A 243 -9.25 -15.54 -4.74
C VAL A 243 -9.50 -16.77 -5.61
N GLY A 244 -10.56 -16.78 -6.41
CA GLY A 244 -10.88 -17.86 -7.34
C GLY A 244 -10.19 -17.75 -8.71
N ALA A 245 -9.52 -16.62 -9.01
CA ALA A 245 -8.81 -16.44 -10.27
C ALA A 245 -7.65 -17.42 -10.43
N GLN A 246 -7.30 -17.74 -11.68
CA GLN A 246 -6.16 -18.59 -12.03
C GLN A 246 -5.28 -17.84 -13.05
N PRO A 247 -4.13 -17.27 -12.65
CA PRO A 247 -3.57 -17.27 -11.30
C PRO A 247 -4.33 -16.39 -10.31
N MET A 248 -4.24 -16.73 -9.02
CA MET A 248 -4.93 -16.02 -7.94
C MET A 248 -4.45 -14.57 -7.82
N HIS A 249 -5.38 -13.61 -7.73
CA HIS A 249 -5.07 -12.22 -7.43
C HIS A 249 -5.05 -12.00 -5.90
N ALA A 250 -4.05 -12.59 -5.24
CA ALA A 250 -4.01 -12.72 -3.78
C ALA A 250 -3.47 -11.51 -3.02
N SER A 251 -2.90 -10.50 -3.70
CA SER A 251 -2.25 -9.37 -3.02
C SER A 251 -3.16 -8.57 -2.07
N PRO A 252 -4.49 -8.44 -2.28
CA PRO A 252 -5.36 -7.77 -1.31
C PRO A 252 -5.61 -8.56 -0.03
N ALA A 253 -5.36 -9.88 -0.04
CA ALA A 253 -5.50 -10.76 1.12
C ALA A 253 -4.30 -10.71 2.08
N GLU A 254 -3.26 -9.92 1.77
CA GLU A 254 -2.09 -9.75 2.64
C GLU A 254 -2.33 -8.80 3.82
N HIS A 255 -3.47 -8.10 3.84
CA HIS A 255 -3.78 -7.02 4.77
C HIS A 255 -4.63 -7.48 5.96
N GLN A 256 -5.23 -8.66 5.90
CA GLN A 256 -6.06 -9.24 6.96
C GLN A 256 -5.25 -10.28 7.72
N ALA A 257 -5.29 -10.25 9.05
CA ALA A 257 -4.60 -11.24 9.86
C ALA A 257 -5.24 -11.40 11.25
N THR A 258 -4.97 -12.52 11.90
CA THR A 258 -5.31 -12.81 13.31
C THR A 258 -4.04 -13.07 14.11
N PRO A 259 -3.96 -12.75 15.42
CA PRO A 259 -2.85 -13.21 16.26
C PRO A 259 -2.69 -14.73 16.16
N ASP A 260 -1.45 -15.20 16.19
CA ASP A 260 -1.14 -16.62 16.31
C ASP A 260 -1.10 -17.06 17.79
N GLU A 261 -1.09 -18.38 18.01
CA GLU A 261 -0.93 -19.00 19.32
C GLU A 261 0.47 -19.61 19.45
N TYR A 262 0.92 -19.82 20.68
CA TYR A 262 2.13 -20.60 20.94
C TYR A 262 1.78 -22.08 21.05
N SER A 263 2.54 -22.93 20.35
CA SER A 263 2.38 -24.38 20.38
C SER A 263 2.96 -24.99 21.66
N HIS A 264 4.17 -24.57 21.99
CA HIS A 264 4.96 -25.08 23.11
C HIS A 264 6.17 -24.16 23.33
N THR A 265 6.85 -24.37 24.45
CA THR A 265 8.12 -23.72 24.77
C THR A 265 9.28 -24.69 24.55
N VAL A 266 10.39 -24.19 24.01
CA VAL A 266 11.65 -24.93 23.91
C VAL A 266 12.72 -24.26 24.76
N PHE A 267 13.70 -25.03 25.22
CA PHE A 267 14.87 -24.49 25.93
C PHE A 267 16.02 -24.35 24.93
N GLY A 268 16.33 -23.11 24.57
CA GLY A 268 17.47 -22.73 23.75
C GLY A 268 18.67 -22.26 24.60
N GLU A 269 19.79 -21.97 23.93
CA GLU A 269 21.01 -21.45 24.60
C GLU A 269 20.77 -20.13 25.33
N ALA A 270 19.80 -19.34 24.87
CA ALA A 270 19.42 -18.04 25.45
C ALA A 270 18.26 -18.14 26.48
N GLY A 271 17.74 -19.33 26.77
CA GLY A 271 16.64 -19.56 27.73
C GLY A 271 15.39 -20.16 27.09
N VAL A 272 14.22 -19.82 27.64
CA VAL A 272 12.93 -20.31 27.14
C VAL A 272 12.55 -19.54 25.87
N GLU A 273 12.39 -20.25 24.77
CA GLU A 273 11.88 -19.71 23.51
C GLU A 273 10.46 -20.21 23.26
N PHE A 274 9.58 -19.31 22.83
CA PHE A 274 8.21 -19.63 22.49
C PHE A 274 8.12 -19.96 21.00
N VAL A 275 7.54 -21.11 20.68
CA VAL A 275 7.34 -21.56 19.30
C VAL A 275 5.91 -21.26 18.89
N TRP A 276 5.75 -20.54 17.78
CA TRP A 276 4.44 -20.23 17.19
C TRP A 276 3.82 -21.49 16.56
N GLU A 277 2.53 -21.71 16.80
CA GLU A 277 1.75 -22.82 16.25
C GLU A 277 1.69 -22.78 14.72
N ASN A 278 1.44 -21.60 14.14
CA ASN A 278 1.22 -21.43 12.70
C ASN A 278 2.25 -20.48 12.07
N SER A 279 3.53 -20.56 12.47
CA SER A 279 4.61 -19.70 11.95
C SER A 279 4.68 -19.62 10.41
N HIS A 280 4.38 -20.71 9.73
CA HIS A 280 4.35 -20.78 8.26
C HIS A 280 3.26 -19.91 7.62
N GLU A 281 2.22 -19.54 8.37
CA GLU A 281 1.14 -18.65 7.94
C GLU A 281 1.44 -17.17 8.18
N HIS A 282 2.60 -16.81 8.74
CA HIS A 282 2.90 -15.42 9.08
C HIS A 282 3.24 -14.54 7.88
N GLY A 283 3.88 -15.14 6.86
CA GLY A 283 4.48 -14.37 5.79
C GLY A 283 5.47 -13.33 6.34
N ASN A 284 5.22 -12.06 6.09
CA ASN A 284 5.99 -10.92 6.62
C ASN A 284 5.42 -10.33 7.93
N LEU A 285 4.31 -10.87 8.45
CA LEU A 285 3.61 -10.35 9.63
C LEU A 285 3.88 -11.24 10.85
N GLY A 286 5.14 -11.34 11.28
CA GLY A 286 5.54 -12.23 12.40
C GLY A 286 4.65 -12.08 13.63
N GLY A 287 4.17 -13.19 14.18
CA GLY A 287 3.19 -13.26 15.28
C GLY A 287 1.72 -13.16 14.85
N TRP A 288 1.45 -13.00 13.56
CA TRP A 288 0.11 -12.87 12.99
C TRP A 288 -0.09 -13.83 11.82
N ARG A 289 -1.16 -14.63 11.84
CA ARG A 289 -1.55 -15.49 10.73
C ARG A 289 -2.22 -14.66 9.64
N GLN A 290 -1.57 -14.51 8.49
CA GLN A 290 -2.04 -13.69 7.37
C GLN A 290 -3.11 -14.45 6.57
N TYR A 291 -4.22 -13.79 6.22
CA TYR A 291 -5.34 -14.42 5.50
C TYR A 291 -4.88 -15.06 4.18
N ARG A 292 -4.06 -14.33 3.40
CA ARG A 292 -3.47 -14.85 2.16
C ARG A 292 -2.83 -16.23 2.36
N LYS A 293 -2.19 -16.48 3.51
CA LYS A 293 -1.47 -17.72 3.86
C LYS A 293 -2.34 -18.93 4.17
N THR A 294 -3.65 -18.69 4.26
CA THR A 294 -4.66 -19.72 4.50
C THR A 294 -5.43 -20.07 3.22
N LEU A 295 -5.14 -19.40 2.10
CA LEU A 295 -5.84 -19.59 0.84
C LEU A 295 -5.24 -20.77 0.06
N PRO A 296 -6.05 -21.80 -0.31
CA PRO A 296 -5.56 -22.90 -1.12
C PRO A 296 -5.00 -22.42 -2.47
N GLY A 297 -3.78 -22.82 -2.82
CA GLY A 297 -3.16 -22.46 -4.10
C GLY A 297 -2.60 -21.04 -4.18
N GLU A 298 -2.38 -20.36 -3.05
CA GLU A 298 -1.71 -19.05 -3.00
C GLU A 298 -0.28 -19.08 -3.58
N ASP A 299 0.37 -20.25 -3.53
CA ASP A 299 1.68 -20.51 -4.10
C ASP A 299 1.51 -21.29 -5.42
N ALA A 300 1.78 -20.57 -6.51
CA ALA A 300 1.70 -21.08 -7.86
C ALA A 300 2.75 -22.17 -8.17
N SER A 301 3.69 -22.43 -7.26
CA SER A 301 4.66 -23.55 -7.38
C SER A 301 3.97 -24.91 -7.53
N SER A 302 2.79 -25.08 -6.94
CA SER A 302 1.95 -26.28 -7.05
C SER A 302 1.30 -26.47 -8.44
N ALA A 303 1.27 -25.43 -9.28
CA ALA A 303 0.65 -25.44 -10.61
C ALA A 303 1.67 -25.51 -11.76
N LEU A 304 2.98 -25.43 -11.47
CA LEU A 304 4.02 -25.59 -12.46
C LEU A 304 4.30 -27.08 -12.70
N PRO A 305 4.31 -27.57 -13.96
CA PRO A 305 4.69 -28.94 -14.23
C PRO A 305 6.09 -29.18 -13.67
N GLN A 306 6.25 -30.23 -12.86
CA GLN A 306 7.58 -30.63 -12.40
C GLN A 306 8.45 -30.86 -13.62
N VAL A 307 9.50 -30.05 -13.77
CA VAL A 307 10.51 -30.26 -14.79
C VAL A 307 11.17 -31.59 -14.47
N VAL A 308 10.75 -32.65 -15.17
CA VAL A 308 11.45 -33.93 -15.15
C VAL A 308 12.81 -33.65 -15.77
N SER A 309 13.84 -33.53 -14.94
CA SER A 309 15.22 -33.44 -15.40
C SER A 309 15.46 -34.60 -16.36
N PRO A 310 15.96 -34.36 -17.59
CA PRO A 310 16.35 -35.46 -18.45
C PRO A 310 17.44 -36.24 -17.73
N SER A 311 17.18 -37.52 -17.50
CA SER A 311 18.17 -38.49 -17.03
C SER A 311 19.37 -38.44 -17.96
N VAL A 312 20.53 -38.06 -17.41
CA VAL A 312 21.85 -38.13 -18.06
C VAL A 312 22.27 -39.58 -18.20
#